data_AF-A0A8I2H3L9-F1
#
_entry.id   AF-A0A8I2H3L9-F1
#
_cell.length_a   1.000
_cell.length_b   1.000
_cell.length_c   1.000
_cell.angle_alpha   90.00
_cell.angle_beta   90.00
_cell.angle_gamma   90.00
#
_symmetry.space_group_name_H-M   'P 1'
#
loop_
_entity.id
_entity.type
_entity.pdbx_description
1 polymer ?
#
loop_
_entity_poly.entity_id
_entity_poly.type
_entity_poly.pdbx_seq_one_letter_code
_entity_poly.pdbx_strand_id
1 'polypeptide(L)'
;MLMSQPLVSERAPLGAAILRFARKSRGFTQAESAASYGIEERTLRRWENNEYNPKWNDVIALVEDVYLMDIVNVIVGLRTSSAA
;
A
#
# COMPACT_ATOMS: atom_id res chain seq x y z
N MET A 1 22.96 25.78 -16.01
CA MET A 1 23.15 25.02 -14.75
C MET A 1 21.83 24.30 -14.48
N LEU A 2 21.74 23.01 -14.82
CA LEU A 2 20.52 22.22 -14.60
C LEU A 2 20.50 21.80 -13.13
N MET A 3 19.50 22.27 -12.39
CA MET A 3 19.23 21.80 -11.03
C MET A 3 18.74 20.36 -11.15
N SER A 4 19.57 19.41 -10.74
CA SER A 4 19.16 18.02 -10.54
C SER A 4 18.11 18.00 -9.44
N GLN A 5 16.83 17.87 -9.79
CA GLN A 5 15.79 17.56 -8.83
C GLN A 5 16.17 16.25 -8.11
N PRO A 6 15.96 16.12 -6.79
CA PRO A 6 16.21 14.86 -6.12
C PRO A 6 15.28 13.81 -6.75
N LEU A 7 15.86 12.69 -7.18
CA LEU A 7 15.09 11.54 -7.62
C LEU A 7 14.24 11.08 -6.44
N VAL A 8 12.98 11.54 -6.38
CA VAL A 8 11.91 10.81 -5.72
C VAL A 8 11.99 9.43 -6.35
N SER A 9 12.42 8.42 -5.59
CA SER A 9 12.76 7.07 -6.09
C SER A 9 11.90 6.68 -7.30
N GLU A 10 12.51 6.54 -8.48
CA GLU A 10 11.79 6.14 -9.70
C GLU A 10 11.14 4.76 -9.54
N ARG A 11 11.61 3.96 -8.58
CA ARG A 11 11.05 2.64 -8.29
C ARG A 11 9.64 2.74 -7.74
N ALA A 12 8.79 1.80 -8.14
CA ALA A 12 7.47 1.62 -7.56
C ALA A 12 7.57 1.40 -6.03
N PRO A 13 6.59 1.90 -5.24
CA PRO A 13 6.54 1.62 -3.82
C PRO A 13 6.38 0.12 -3.55
N LEU A 14 6.84 -0.34 -2.38
CA LEU A 14 6.62 -1.71 -1.94
C LEU A 14 5.13 -2.00 -1.76
N GLY A 15 4.69 -3.22 -2.06
CA GLY A 15 3.31 -3.67 -1.85
C GLY A 15 2.84 -3.44 -0.41
N ALA A 16 3.72 -3.70 0.56
CA ALA A 16 3.50 -3.40 1.97
C ALA A 16 3.11 -1.93 2.25
N ALA A 17 3.82 -0.99 1.62
CA ALA A 17 3.58 0.43 1.78
C ALA A 17 2.26 0.85 1.11
N ILE A 18 1.95 0.30 -0.06
CA ILE A 18 0.69 0.51 -0.77
C ILE A 18 -0.49 0.04 0.09
N LEU A 19 -0.44 -1.19 0.60
CA LEU A 19 -1.48 -1.76 1.47
C LEU A 19 -1.72 -0.91 2.71
N ARG A 20 -0.64 -0.55 3.42
CA ARG A 20 -0.72 0.25 4.66
C ARG A 20 -1.29 1.64 4.39
N PHE A 21 -0.91 2.28 3.30
CA PHE A 21 -1.43 3.58 2.91
C PHE A 21 -2.92 3.51 2.58
N ALA A 22 -3.31 2.65 1.64
CA ALA A 22 -4.70 2.49 1.21
C ALA A 22 -5.63 2.16 2.39
N ARG A 23 -5.22 1.21 3.24
CA ARG A 23 -5.97 0.82 4.44
C ARG A 23 -6.22 2.01 5.37
N LYS A 24 -5.17 2.76 5.70
CA LYS A 24 -5.27 3.94 6.58
C LYS A 24 -6.11 5.03 5.96
N SER A 25 -5.98 5.28 4.65
CA SER A 25 -6.80 6.26 3.92
C SER A 25 -8.30 5.92 3.96
N ARG A 26 -8.65 4.64 4.05
CA ARG A 26 -10.05 4.18 4.23
C ARG A 26 -10.49 4.03 5.68
N GLY A 27 -9.60 4.17 6.65
CA GLY A 27 -9.91 4.03 8.08
C GLY A 27 -10.07 2.59 8.58
N PHE A 28 -9.63 1.59 7.80
CA PHE A 28 -9.72 0.18 8.19
C PHE A 28 -8.64 -0.17 9.22
N THR A 29 -8.98 -1.03 10.18
CA THR A 29 -8.02 -1.76 11.01
C THR A 29 -7.41 -2.93 10.24
N GLN A 30 -6.29 -3.48 10.71
CA GLN A 30 -5.70 -4.68 10.10
C GLN A 30 -6.64 -5.90 10.22
N ALA A 31 -7.37 -6.00 11.32
CA ALA A 31 -8.30 -7.10 11.55
C ALA A 31 -9.49 -7.05 10.56
N GLU A 32 -10.08 -5.87 10.34
CA GLU A 32 -11.17 -5.69 9.37
C GLU A 32 -10.71 -6.02 7.96
N SER A 33 -9.58 -5.46 7.52
CA SER A 33 -9.00 -5.74 6.20
C SER A 33 -8.75 -7.24 5.97
N ALA A 34 -8.16 -7.91 6.97
CA ALA A 34 -7.84 -9.32 6.88
C ALA A 34 -9.12 -10.18 6.82
N ALA A 35 -10.12 -9.86 7.65
CA ALA A 35 -11.41 -10.53 7.64
C ALA A 35 -12.14 -10.36 6.30
N SER A 36 -12.15 -9.14 5.73
CA SER A 36 -12.76 -8.88 4.42
C SER A 36 -12.06 -9.59 3.27
N TYR A 37 -10.73 -9.72 3.33
CA TYR A 37 -9.95 -10.41 2.29
C TYR A 37 -9.91 -11.94 2.45
N GLY A 38 -10.21 -12.44 3.65
CA GLY A 38 -10.19 -13.88 3.95
C GLY A 38 -8.81 -14.41 4.34
N ILE A 39 -7.99 -13.60 5.01
CA ILE A 39 -6.69 -13.99 5.57
C ILE A 39 -6.63 -13.75 7.08
N GLU A 40 -5.65 -14.32 7.76
CA GLU A 40 -5.38 -13.99 9.16
C GLU A 40 -4.84 -12.56 9.31
N GLU A 41 -5.27 -11.83 10.34
CA GLU A 41 -4.73 -10.49 10.69
C GLU A 41 -3.19 -10.52 10.80
N ARG A 42 -2.64 -11.60 11.37
CA ARG A 42 -1.20 -11.79 11.51
C ARG A 42 -0.47 -11.75 10.15
N THR A 43 -1.09 -12.27 9.10
CA THR A 43 -0.53 -12.26 7.74
C THR A 43 -0.49 -10.84 7.19
N LEU A 44 -1.59 -10.10 7.28
CA LEU A 44 -1.62 -8.70 6.84
C LEU A 44 -0.64 -7.83 7.63
N ARG A 45 -0.56 -8.02 8.96
CA ARG A 45 0.40 -7.29 9.81
C ARG A 45 1.84 -7.55 9.38
N ARG A 46 2.19 -8.81 9.12
CA ARG A 46 3.53 -9.18 8.61
C ARG A 46 3.83 -8.55 7.26
N TRP A 47 2.84 -8.48 6.38
CA TRP A 47 2.98 -7.78 5.11
C TRP A 47 3.27 -6.30 5.31
N GLU A 48 2.43 -5.59 6.08
CA GLU A 48 2.59 -4.15 6.31
C GLU A 48 3.86 -3.76 7.09
N ASN A 49 4.41 -4.68 7.88
CA ASN A 49 5.68 -4.52 8.60
C ASN A 49 6.92 -4.85 7.76
N ASN A 50 6.77 -5.25 6.49
CA ASN A 50 7.84 -5.78 5.63
C ASN A 50 8.51 -7.06 6.17
N GLU A 51 7.84 -7.82 7.04
CA GLU A 51 8.33 -9.13 7.50
C GLU A 51 8.19 -10.19 6.38
N TYR A 52 7.17 -10.04 5.53
CA TYR A 52 6.93 -10.86 4.35
C TYR A 52 6.40 -9.99 3.22
N ASN A 53 6.79 -10.28 1.98
CA ASN A 53 6.29 -9.54 0.83
C ASN A 53 4.95 -10.14 0.33
N PRO A 54 3.85 -9.37 0.27
CA PRO A 54 2.62 -9.83 -0.39
C PRO A 54 2.87 -10.06 -1.88
N LYS A 55 2.11 -10.96 -2.52
CA LYS A 55 2.15 -11.06 -3.98
C LYS A 55 1.42 -9.87 -4.58
N TRP A 56 1.74 -9.52 -5.82
CA TRP A 56 1.10 -8.39 -6.49
C TRP A 56 -0.43 -8.53 -6.59
N ASN A 57 -0.93 -9.74 -6.85
CA ASN A 57 -2.38 -10.00 -6.87
C ASN A 57 -3.05 -9.74 -5.51
N ASP A 58 -2.37 -10.03 -4.40
CA ASP A 58 -2.89 -9.70 -3.07
C ASP A 58 -2.97 -8.19 -2.85
N VAL A 59 -1.98 -7.46 -3.37
CA VAL A 59 -1.97 -5.99 -3.32
C VAL A 59 -3.13 -5.42 -4.12
N ILE A 60 -3.31 -5.88 -5.36
CA ILE A 60 -4.41 -5.44 -6.22
C ILE A 60 -5.76 -5.76 -5.59
N ALA A 61 -6.00 -7.00 -5.17
CA ALA A 61 -7.30 -7.40 -4.64
C ALA A 61 -7.66 -6.64 -3.34
N LEU A 62 -6.72 -6.45 -2.42
CA LEU A 62 -6.98 -5.63 -1.23
C LEU A 62 -7.27 -4.17 -1.59
N VAL A 63 -6.56 -3.59 -2.57
CA VAL A 63 -6.75 -2.18 -2.95
C VAL A 63 -8.04 -1.96 -3.73
N GLU A 64 -8.29 -2.77 -4.76
CA GLU A 64 -9.40 -2.59 -5.69
C GLU A 64 -10.69 -3.23 -5.17
N ASP A 65 -10.63 -4.42 -4.57
CA ASP A 65 -11.84 -5.16 -4.20
C ASP A 65 -12.27 -4.89 -2.74
N VAL A 66 -11.32 -4.77 -1.81
CA VAL A 66 -11.63 -4.52 -0.40
C VAL A 66 -11.72 -3.04 -0.09
N TYR A 67 -10.71 -2.26 -0.50
CA TYR A 67 -10.68 -0.83 -0.23
C TYR A 67 -11.39 0.00 -1.30
N LEU A 68 -11.79 -0.58 -2.43
CA LEU A 68 -12.50 0.11 -3.51
C LEU A 68 -11.73 1.35 -4.02
N MET A 69 -10.40 1.26 -4.10
CA MET A 69 -9.52 2.34 -4.54
C MET A 69 -8.84 1.97 -5.86
N ASP A 70 -8.60 2.96 -6.71
CA ASP A 70 -7.77 2.79 -7.91
C ASP A 70 -6.27 2.70 -7.52
N ILE A 71 -5.60 1.64 -7.96
CA ILE A 71 -4.20 1.36 -7.59
C ILE A 71 -3.24 2.45 -8.06
N VAL A 72 -3.49 3.06 -9.22
CA VAL A 72 -2.63 4.11 -9.77
C VAL A 72 -2.70 5.36 -8.90
N ASN A 73 -3.89 5.79 -8.52
CA ASN A 73 -4.11 6.91 -7.62
C ASN A 73 -3.53 6.66 -6.22
N VAL A 74 -3.60 5.43 -5.71
CA VAL A 74 -2.95 5.05 -4.45
C VAL A 74 -1.43 5.22 -4.53
N ILE A 75 -0.79 4.76 -5.61
CA ILE A 75 0.66 4.87 -5.80
C ILE A 75 1.08 6.34 -5.94
N VAL A 76 0.32 7.14 -6.70
CA VAL A 76 0.57 8.58 -6.85
C VAL A 76 0.42 9.29 -5.50
N GLY A 77 -0.66 9.02 -4.78
CA GLY A 77 -0.92 9.58 -3.44
C GLY A 77 0.21 9.28 -2.46
N LEU A 78 0.65 8.02 -2.39
CA LEU A 78 1.76 7.60 -1.52
C LEU A 78 3.07 8.34 -1.83
N ARG A 79 3.39 8.55 -3.12
CA ARG A 79 4.58 9.33 -3.52
C ARG A 79 4.49 10.78 -3.06
N THR A 80 3.30 11.39 -3.07
CA THR A 80 3.09 12.77 -2.63
C THR A 80 3.09 12.93 -1.11
N SER A 81 2.58 11.96 -0.36
CA SER A 81 2.53 12.01 1.12
C SER A 81 3.89 11.77 1.79
N SER A 82 4.84 11.13 1.10
CA SER A 82 6.21 10.95 1.58
C SER A 82 7.08 12.22 1.46
N ALA A 83 6.57 13.27 0.81
CA ALA A 83 7.31 14.51 0.56
C ALA A 83 6.99 15.64 1.56
N ALA A 84 6.19 15.36 2.60
CA ALA A 84 5.84 16.26 3.70
C ALA A 84 6.39 15.72 5.02
#